data_AF-A0A7X0G4L7-F1
#
_entry.id   AF-A0A7X0G4L7-F1
#
_cell.length_a   1.000
_cell.length_b   1.000
_cell.length_c   1.000
_cell.angle_alpha   90.00
_cell.angle_beta   90.00
_cell.angle_gamma   90.00
#
_symmetry.space_group_name_H-M   'P 1'
#
loop_
_entity.id
_entity.type
_entity.pdbx_description
1 polymer ?
#
loop_
_entity_poly.entity_id
_entity_poly.type
_entity_poly.pdbx_seq_one_letter_code
_entity_poly.pdbx_strand_id
1 'polypeptide(L)'
;MIAHSGEGAHDRRITGRAVTRRAAIGGVMGAGLLGVLPLGTSRQNEAMAADLTAGPGQGAGDRVLFTADAPQVYTRAQWNARAPRRGAEVVERPPDHIIVHHTATANARDRSLAHAFALSRSIQNIHMNKNGWDDVGQQLTISRGGIVMEGRNRSLRAIRSGGLAIGAQALHHNQHTIGIENEGTYMSAQVPGALWRSLMEVCVWLCQKYDLDPSEAIVGHRDYNSTSCPGDVLYARLPQLRRSVAERLESAPSQSSTSQSGSEGGSILSPLLPSLDDLG
;
A
#
# COMPACT_ATOMS: atom_id res chain seq x y z
N MET A 1 -23.54 -22.68 -89.32
CA MET A 1 -24.77 -22.01 -88.84
C MET A 1 -24.36 -21.10 -87.68
N ILE A 2 -24.42 -19.79 -87.90
CA ILE A 2 -24.52 -18.65 -86.94
C ILE A 2 -23.42 -18.43 -85.86
N ALA A 3 -22.53 -17.49 -86.20
CA ALA A 3 -21.96 -16.32 -85.50
C ALA A 3 -22.03 -16.10 -83.96
N HIS A 4 -20.89 -15.56 -83.43
CA HIS A 4 -20.67 -14.43 -82.46
C HIS A 4 -21.41 -14.44 -81.10
N SER A 5 -20.99 -13.85 -79.98
CA SER A 5 -19.83 -13.11 -79.42
C SER A 5 -20.23 -12.83 -77.94
N GLY A 6 -19.29 -12.60 -77.02
CA GLY A 6 -19.64 -11.98 -75.73
C GLY A 6 -18.62 -12.14 -74.60
N GLU A 7 -17.74 -11.16 -74.47
CA GLU A 7 -16.85 -10.87 -73.33
C GLU A 7 -17.57 -10.70 -71.99
N GLY A 8 -16.84 -10.86 -70.86
CA GLY A 8 -17.24 -10.21 -69.61
C GLY A 8 -16.70 -10.75 -68.28
N ALA A 9 -15.41 -10.51 -68.01
CA ALA A 9 -14.82 -9.98 -66.77
C ALA A 9 -15.00 -10.63 -65.35
N HIS A 10 -13.86 -10.62 -64.65
CA HIS A 10 -13.61 -10.44 -63.20
C HIS A 10 -13.35 -11.64 -62.27
N ASP A 11 -12.08 -12.05 -62.30
CA ASP A 11 -11.13 -12.24 -61.17
C ASP A 11 -11.66 -12.01 -59.73
N ARG A 12 -11.62 -13.07 -58.91
CA ARG A 12 -11.41 -12.97 -57.47
C ARG A 12 -10.45 -14.05 -56.98
N ARG A 13 -9.19 -13.66 -56.82
CA ARG A 13 -8.16 -14.37 -56.06
C ARG A 13 -8.56 -14.57 -54.59
N ILE A 14 -8.21 -15.76 -54.14
CA ILE A 14 -8.18 -16.23 -52.76
C ILE A 14 -7.06 -15.50 -51.99
N THR A 15 -7.36 -14.95 -50.82
CA THR A 15 -6.36 -14.50 -49.85
C THR A 15 -6.58 -15.17 -48.50
N GLY A 16 -5.47 -15.66 -47.93
CA GLY A 16 -5.40 -16.39 -46.68
C GLY A 16 -5.79 -15.55 -45.46
N ARG A 17 -6.35 -16.22 -44.45
CA ARG A 17 -6.79 -15.61 -43.20
C ARG A 17 -5.71 -15.81 -42.14
N ALA A 18 -5.02 -14.72 -41.80
CA ALA A 18 -4.09 -14.65 -40.68
C ALA A 18 -4.83 -14.72 -39.33
N VAL A 19 -4.24 -15.44 -38.37
CA VAL A 19 -4.64 -15.47 -36.97
C VAL A 19 -4.04 -14.26 -36.26
N THR A 20 -4.87 -13.35 -35.75
CA THR A 20 -4.43 -12.21 -34.94
C THR A 20 -4.80 -12.39 -33.48
N ARG A 21 -3.79 -12.19 -32.61
CA ARG A 21 -3.89 -12.16 -31.14
C ARG A 21 -4.73 -10.96 -30.72
N ARG A 22 -5.85 -11.16 -30.01
CA ARG A 22 -6.58 -10.09 -29.32
C ARG A 22 -5.98 -9.88 -27.93
N ALA A 23 -5.29 -8.75 -27.76
CA ALA A 23 -5.01 -8.17 -26.45
C ALA A 23 -6.30 -7.48 -25.95
N ALA A 24 -6.75 -7.83 -24.75
CA ALA A 24 -7.83 -7.12 -24.06
C ALA A 24 -7.22 -5.93 -23.31
N ILE A 25 -7.44 -4.72 -23.81
CA ILE A 25 -7.11 -3.46 -23.14
C ILE A 25 -8.23 -3.18 -22.14
N GLY A 26 -8.02 -3.49 -20.87
CA GLY A 26 -8.89 -3.08 -19.77
C GLY A 26 -8.48 -1.69 -19.25
N GLY A 27 -8.83 -0.64 -20.00
CA GLY A 27 -8.70 0.74 -19.51
C GLY A 27 -9.82 1.06 -18.52
N VAL A 28 -9.48 1.49 -17.30
CA VAL A 28 -10.47 2.01 -16.36
C VAL A 28 -10.83 3.44 -16.76
N MET A 29 -12.13 3.63 -17.04
CA MET A 29 -12.77 4.92 -17.26
C MET A 29 -12.59 5.84 -16.04
N GLY A 30 -11.84 6.92 -16.24
CA GLY A 30 -11.92 8.09 -15.37
C GLY A 30 -13.30 8.73 -15.51
N ALA A 31 -14.04 8.82 -14.41
CA ALA A 31 -15.24 9.66 -14.34
C ALA A 31 -14.78 11.12 -14.26
N GLY A 32 -14.65 11.77 -15.41
CA GLY A 32 -14.46 13.22 -15.51
C GLY A 32 -15.76 13.95 -15.21
N LEU A 33 -15.78 14.75 -14.15
CA LEU A 33 -16.71 15.87 -14.02
C LEU A 33 -15.96 17.13 -14.46
N LEU A 34 -16.34 17.73 -15.60
CA LEU A 34 -15.85 19.04 -16.02
C LEU A 34 -16.34 20.09 -15.02
N GLY A 35 -15.40 20.74 -14.31
CA GLY A 35 -15.64 21.93 -13.50
C GLY A 35 -14.78 23.08 -14.03
N VAL A 36 -15.44 24.18 -14.40
CA VAL A 36 -14.87 25.39 -15.01
C VAL A 36 -13.86 26.09 -14.07
N LEU A 37 -12.70 26.48 -14.61
CA LEU A 37 -11.67 27.27 -13.92
C LEU A 37 -12.01 28.77 -13.91
N PRO A 38 -11.63 29.51 -12.84
CA PRO A 38 -11.17 30.89 -12.98
C PRO A 38 -9.66 30.98 -12.77
N LEU A 39 -9.02 31.83 -13.60
CA LEU A 39 -7.62 32.21 -13.56
C LEU A 39 -7.29 33.20 -12.43
N GLY A 40 -6.06 33.09 -11.91
CA GLY A 40 -5.34 34.13 -11.16
C GLY A 40 -5.37 33.96 -9.63
N THR A 41 -4.34 34.24 -8.84
CA THR A 41 -2.96 34.72 -9.08
C THR A 41 -2.06 34.20 -7.94
N SER A 42 -0.77 34.22 -8.21
CA SER A 42 0.39 33.88 -7.39
C SER A 42 0.44 34.52 -5.98
N ARG A 43 0.04 33.79 -4.94
CA ARG A 43 0.44 33.98 -3.51
C ARG A 43 0.21 32.73 -2.64
N GLN A 44 0.91 31.60 -2.90
CA GLN A 44 0.79 30.41 -2.03
C GLN A 44 2.12 29.80 -1.54
N ASN A 45 3.26 30.44 -1.83
CA ASN A 45 4.57 29.89 -1.43
C ASN A 45 5.10 30.39 -0.07
N GLU A 46 4.33 31.15 0.71
CA GLU A 46 4.74 31.61 2.05
C GLU A 46 4.13 30.80 3.21
N ALA A 47 3.11 29.98 2.96
CA ALA A 47 2.45 29.19 4.02
C ALA A 47 3.21 27.90 4.40
N MET A 48 4.28 27.53 3.68
CA MET A 48 5.11 26.35 4.00
C MET A 48 6.32 26.65 4.90
N ALA A 49 6.62 27.93 5.16
CA ALA A 49 7.76 28.34 5.99
C ALA A 49 7.38 28.67 7.46
N ALA A 50 6.09 28.79 7.77
CA ALA A 50 5.62 29.24 9.09
C ALA A 50 5.47 28.12 10.14
N ASP A 51 5.62 26.84 9.77
CA ASP A 51 5.50 25.70 10.70
C ASP A 51 6.86 25.15 11.19
N LEU A 52 7.96 25.87 10.89
CA LEU A 52 9.32 25.49 11.30
C LEU A 52 9.97 26.48 12.30
N THR A 53 9.22 27.47 12.83
CA THR A 53 9.78 28.50 13.73
C THR A 53 9.08 28.65 15.09
N ALA A 54 8.17 27.76 15.47
CA ALA A 54 7.63 27.75 16.83
C ALA A 54 8.53 26.92 17.78
N GLY A 55 9.24 27.60 18.69
CA GLY A 55 10.02 26.99 19.77
C GLY A 55 9.16 26.22 20.80
N PRO A 56 9.78 25.57 21.81
CA PRO A 56 9.11 24.54 22.63
C PRO A 56 8.15 25.18 23.64
N GLY A 57 6.90 25.34 23.24
CA GLY A 57 5.78 25.66 24.12
C GLY A 57 5.18 24.38 24.71
N GLN A 58 5.28 24.23 26.03
CA GLN A 58 4.63 23.15 26.78
C GLN A 58 3.10 23.19 26.59
N GLY A 59 2.57 22.16 25.94
CA GLY A 59 1.14 21.86 25.81
C GLY A 59 0.95 20.35 25.91
N ALA A 60 0.15 19.93 26.89
CA ALA A 60 0.00 18.54 27.29
C ALA A 60 -0.56 17.64 26.17
N GLY A 61 0.16 16.54 25.88
CA GLY A 61 -0.50 15.29 25.47
C GLY A 61 -0.38 14.82 24.02
N ASP A 62 0.73 15.05 23.31
CA ASP A 62 1.05 14.23 22.12
C ASP A 62 2.36 13.48 22.36
N ARG A 63 2.31 12.58 23.35
CA ARG A 63 3.26 11.47 23.38
C ARG A 63 2.96 10.65 22.14
N VAL A 64 3.81 10.79 21.14
CA VAL A 64 3.93 9.83 20.05
C VAL A 64 4.14 8.44 20.68
N LEU A 65 3.06 7.66 20.78
CA LEU A 65 3.10 6.27 21.25
C LEU A 65 3.51 5.38 20.06
N PHE A 66 4.82 5.24 19.84
CA PHE A 66 5.34 4.11 19.06
C PHE A 66 5.92 3.08 20.01
N THR A 67 5.15 2.03 20.26
CA THR A 67 5.57 0.92 21.12
C THR A 67 5.31 -0.46 20.49
N ALA A 68 5.09 -0.56 19.17
CA ALA A 68 4.87 -1.86 18.54
C ALA A 68 5.68 -2.01 17.25
N ASP A 69 6.22 -3.21 17.03
CA ASP A 69 6.91 -3.64 15.80
C ASP A 69 6.03 -3.54 14.54
N ALA A 70 4.75 -3.19 14.67
CA ALA A 70 3.77 -3.01 13.59
C ALA A 70 2.64 -2.04 14.00
N PRO A 71 2.06 -1.28 13.04
CA PRO A 71 0.88 -0.46 13.29
C PRO A 71 -0.35 -1.32 13.59
N GLN A 72 -1.34 -0.73 14.28
CA GLN A 72 -2.64 -1.37 14.43
C GLN A 72 -3.33 -1.46 13.05
N VAL A 73 -3.62 -2.68 12.59
CA VAL A 73 -4.37 -2.94 11.37
C VAL A 73 -5.70 -3.59 11.73
N TYR A 74 -6.81 -2.94 11.36
CA TYR A 74 -8.14 -3.51 11.51
C TYR A 74 -8.35 -4.62 10.48
N THR A 75 -8.63 -5.81 10.96
CA THR A 75 -8.83 -7.03 10.17
C THR A 75 -10.09 -6.95 9.33
N ARG A 76 -10.14 -7.79 8.29
CA ARG A 76 -11.33 -8.01 7.47
C ARG A 76 -12.59 -8.35 8.27
N ALA A 77 -12.46 -9.14 9.33
CA ALA A 77 -13.60 -9.46 10.20
C ALA A 77 -14.14 -8.20 10.91
N GLN A 78 -13.26 -7.32 11.39
CA GLN A 78 -13.66 -6.13 12.14
C GLN A 78 -14.41 -5.11 11.29
N TRP A 79 -14.00 -4.90 10.02
CA TRP A 79 -14.75 -4.01 9.12
C TRP A 79 -15.92 -4.69 8.40
N ASN A 80 -16.21 -5.95 8.74
CA ASN A 80 -17.25 -6.78 8.15
C ASN A 80 -17.08 -6.95 6.63
N ALA A 81 -15.91 -7.43 6.24
CA ALA A 81 -15.61 -7.79 4.87
C ALA A 81 -16.49 -8.91 4.38
N ARG A 82 -17.06 -8.75 3.18
CA ARG A 82 -17.70 -9.88 2.52
C ARG A 82 -16.63 -10.86 2.03
N ALA A 83 -17.04 -12.11 1.81
CA ALA A 83 -16.16 -13.14 1.28
C ALA A 83 -15.63 -12.76 -0.12
N PRO A 84 -14.34 -13.00 -0.42
CA PRO A 84 -13.83 -12.83 -1.78
C PRO A 84 -14.42 -13.90 -2.71
N ARG A 85 -14.50 -13.66 -4.02
CA ARG A 85 -14.91 -14.67 -5.01
C ARG A 85 -13.91 -15.82 -5.08
N ARG A 86 -12.63 -15.49 -4.96
CA ARG A 86 -11.52 -16.44 -4.83
C ARG A 86 -10.51 -15.88 -3.85
N GLY A 87 -9.91 -16.77 -3.06
CA GLY A 87 -8.84 -16.35 -2.15
C GLY A 87 -7.61 -15.90 -2.94
N ALA A 88 -7.04 -14.75 -2.58
CA ALA A 88 -5.76 -14.30 -3.12
C ALA A 88 -4.67 -15.38 -3.03
N GLU A 89 -3.92 -15.53 -4.12
CA GLU A 89 -2.65 -16.25 -4.13
C GLU A 89 -1.67 -15.54 -3.19
N VAL A 90 -0.91 -16.32 -2.43
CA VAL A 90 0.15 -15.82 -1.56
C VAL A 90 1.47 -16.35 -2.13
N VAL A 91 2.40 -15.44 -2.39
CA VAL A 91 3.76 -15.80 -2.75
C VAL A 91 4.64 -15.69 -1.50
N GLU A 92 5.41 -16.74 -1.24
CA GLU A 92 6.32 -16.83 -0.09
C GLU A 92 7.66 -16.12 -0.40
N ARG A 93 7.56 -14.88 -0.88
CA ARG A 93 8.68 -13.97 -1.11
C ARG A 93 8.25 -12.54 -0.79
N PRO A 94 9.18 -11.68 -0.33
CA PRO A 94 8.86 -10.29 -0.04
C PRO A 94 8.49 -9.52 -1.32
N PRO A 95 7.61 -8.51 -1.24
CA PRO A 95 7.53 -7.49 -2.28
C PRO A 95 8.83 -6.68 -2.33
N ASP A 96 9.12 -6.06 -3.48
CA ASP A 96 10.27 -5.16 -3.65
C ASP A 96 9.86 -3.67 -3.64
N HIS A 97 8.58 -3.35 -3.87
CA HIS A 97 8.07 -1.99 -3.83
C HIS A 97 6.75 -1.85 -3.05
N ILE A 98 6.62 -0.71 -2.39
CA ILE A 98 5.41 -0.21 -1.74
C ILE A 98 4.81 0.85 -2.65
N ILE A 99 3.64 0.55 -3.25
CA ILE A 99 2.94 1.52 -4.10
C ILE A 99 1.95 2.32 -3.25
N VAL A 100 2.12 3.64 -3.26
CA VAL A 100 1.21 4.61 -2.66
C VAL A 100 0.12 4.95 -3.68
N HIS A 101 -1.12 4.67 -3.29
CA HIS A 101 -2.32 5.01 -4.05
C HIS A 101 -3.16 6.04 -3.30
N HIS A 102 -4.04 6.69 -4.05
CA HIS A 102 -5.26 7.27 -3.49
C HIS A 102 -6.47 6.42 -3.89
N THR A 103 -7.58 6.49 -3.16
CA THR A 103 -8.81 5.74 -3.52
C THR A 103 -9.59 6.42 -4.65
N ALA A 104 -9.25 7.66 -5.00
CA ALA A 104 -10.02 8.56 -5.87
C ALA A 104 -11.47 8.81 -5.40
N THR A 105 -11.78 8.52 -4.13
CA THR A 105 -13.07 8.87 -3.53
C THR A 105 -13.12 10.36 -3.18
N ALA A 106 -14.32 10.88 -2.93
CA ALA A 106 -14.46 12.21 -2.37
C ALA A 106 -13.71 12.32 -1.03
N ASN A 107 -13.15 13.49 -0.75
CA ASN A 107 -12.45 13.78 0.49
C ASN A 107 -13.44 13.96 1.64
N ALA A 108 -13.82 12.87 2.31
CA ALA A 108 -14.75 12.88 3.43
C ALA A 108 -14.27 13.73 4.61
N ARG A 109 -15.23 14.33 5.33
CA ARG A 109 -14.98 15.05 6.59
C ARG A 109 -15.08 14.13 7.81
N ASP A 110 -15.89 13.08 7.73
CA ASP A 110 -15.98 12.07 8.77
C ASP A 110 -14.66 11.28 8.83
N ARG A 111 -14.04 11.26 10.01
CA ARG A 111 -12.75 10.59 10.27
C ARG A 111 -12.91 9.44 11.26
N SER A 112 -14.15 9.01 11.52
CA SER A 112 -14.47 7.97 12.49
C SER A 112 -14.06 6.56 12.02
N LEU A 113 -13.99 5.64 12.98
CA LEU A 113 -13.82 4.22 12.72
C LEU A 113 -14.97 3.64 11.88
N ALA A 114 -16.20 4.07 12.15
CA ALA A 114 -17.38 3.63 11.40
C ALA A 114 -17.29 4.02 9.93
N HIS A 115 -16.83 5.25 9.63
CA HIS A 115 -16.60 5.71 8.26
C HIS A 115 -15.49 4.92 7.57
N ALA A 116 -14.35 4.70 8.24
CA ALA A 116 -13.26 3.90 7.70
C ALA A 116 -13.72 2.48 7.29
N PHE A 117 -14.53 1.83 8.13
CA PHE A 117 -15.10 0.53 7.80
C PHE A 117 -16.11 0.60 6.64
N ALA A 118 -16.93 1.64 6.59
CA ALA A 118 -17.88 1.85 5.50
C ALA A 118 -17.17 2.10 4.16
N LEU A 119 -16.08 2.87 4.18
CA LEU A 119 -15.20 3.07 3.03
C LEU A 119 -14.64 1.73 2.52
N SER A 120 -14.05 0.90 3.39
CA SER A 120 -13.51 -0.41 2.98
C SER A 120 -14.56 -1.29 2.32
N ARG A 121 -15.78 -1.36 2.89
CA ARG A 121 -16.90 -2.10 2.28
C ARG A 121 -17.31 -1.52 0.94
N SER A 122 -17.34 -0.19 0.81
CA SER A 122 -17.67 0.50 -0.44
C SER A 122 -16.67 0.17 -1.55
N ILE A 123 -15.37 0.28 -1.26
CA ILE A 123 -14.29 -0.07 -2.18
C ILE A 123 -14.39 -1.55 -2.59
N GLN A 124 -14.60 -2.46 -1.62
CA GLN A 124 -14.79 -3.88 -1.89
C GLN A 124 -15.97 -4.15 -2.84
N ASN A 125 -17.10 -3.50 -2.60
CA ASN A 125 -18.27 -3.64 -3.45
C ASN A 125 -18.03 -3.12 -4.86
N ILE A 126 -17.34 -1.99 -5.03
CA ILE A 126 -16.99 -1.45 -6.35
C ILE A 126 -16.06 -2.43 -7.08
N HIS A 127 -14.97 -2.85 -6.45
CA HIS A 127 -13.99 -3.75 -7.06
C HIS A 127 -14.61 -5.08 -7.49
N MET A 128 -15.44 -5.68 -6.65
CA MET A 128 -16.02 -6.98 -6.99
C MET A 128 -17.24 -6.87 -7.91
N ASN A 129 -18.17 -5.93 -7.67
CA ASN A 129 -19.41 -5.85 -8.43
C ASN A 129 -19.23 -5.14 -9.77
N LYS A 130 -18.47 -4.03 -9.80
CA LYS A 130 -18.29 -3.23 -11.03
C LYS A 130 -17.07 -3.69 -11.83
N ASN A 131 -15.93 -3.91 -11.18
CA ASN A 131 -14.70 -4.30 -11.91
C ASN A 131 -14.59 -5.80 -12.13
N GLY A 132 -15.45 -6.59 -11.47
CA GLY A 132 -15.45 -8.05 -11.60
C GLY A 132 -14.31 -8.75 -10.88
N TRP A 133 -13.56 -8.06 -10.02
CA TRP A 133 -12.41 -8.61 -9.32
C TRP A 133 -12.82 -9.62 -8.24
N ASP A 134 -11.85 -10.44 -7.83
CA ASP A 134 -12.08 -11.44 -6.79
C ASP A 134 -12.26 -10.84 -5.39
N ASP A 135 -11.71 -9.65 -5.13
CA ASP A 135 -11.77 -8.92 -3.86
C ASP A 135 -11.32 -7.45 -4.11
N VAL A 136 -11.13 -6.66 -3.05
CA VAL A 136 -10.36 -5.39 -3.15
C VAL A 136 -8.99 -5.62 -3.81
N GLY A 137 -8.43 -4.62 -4.49
CA GLY A 137 -7.19 -4.79 -5.26
C GLY A 137 -5.91 -4.62 -4.44
N GLN A 138 -5.96 -3.72 -3.46
CA GLN A 138 -4.87 -3.32 -2.58
C GLN A 138 -4.79 -4.17 -1.32
N GLN A 139 -3.60 -4.29 -0.75
CA GLN A 139 -3.36 -5.06 0.47
C GLN A 139 -3.71 -4.27 1.73
N LEU A 140 -3.51 -2.95 1.73
CA LEU A 140 -3.83 -2.07 2.86
C LEU A 140 -4.63 -0.85 2.41
N THR A 141 -5.46 -0.32 3.30
CA THR A 141 -6.18 0.94 3.08
C THR A 141 -6.05 1.81 4.31
N ILE A 142 -5.84 3.12 4.13
CA ILE A 142 -5.73 4.10 5.21
C ILE A 142 -6.81 5.15 5.03
N SER A 143 -7.71 5.28 6.01
CA SER A 143 -8.75 6.32 5.99
C SER A 143 -8.16 7.71 6.21
N ARG A 144 -8.93 8.76 5.91
CA ARG A 144 -8.56 10.16 6.20
C ARG A 144 -8.38 10.43 7.70
N GLY A 145 -8.94 9.57 8.55
CA GLY A 145 -8.73 9.55 10.00
C GLY A 145 -7.45 8.84 10.46
N GLY A 146 -6.65 8.27 9.54
CA GLY A 146 -5.44 7.51 9.88
C GLY A 146 -5.70 6.08 10.32
N ILE A 147 -6.89 5.54 10.10
CA ILE A 147 -7.23 4.16 10.47
C ILE A 147 -6.75 3.23 9.36
N VAL A 148 -5.93 2.23 9.71
CA VAL A 148 -5.39 1.25 8.76
C VAL A 148 -6.27 0.00 8.76
N MET A 149 -6.72 -0.43 7.59
CA MET A 149 -7.49 -1.64 7.39
C MET A 149 -6.74 -2.64 6.52
N GLU A 150 -6.88 -3.93 6.83
CA GLU A 150 -6.53 -5.02 5.93
C GLU A 150 -7.46 -4.97 4.71
N GLY A 151 -6.87 -4.80 3.52
CA GLY A 151 -7.55 -4.83 2.24
C GLY A 151 -7.71 -6.27 1.75
N ARG A 152 -6.94 -6.64 0.73
CA ARG A 152 -6.99 -7.94 0.02
C ARG A 152 -6.98 -9.09 1.03
N ASN A 153 -7.81 -10.09 0.82
CA ASN A 153 -7.85 -11.24 1.71
C ASN A 153 -6.45 -11.88 1.83
N ARG A 154 -6.09 -12.31 3.06
CA ARG A 154 -4.78 -12.89 3.43
C ARG A 154 -3.61 -11.90 3.52
N SER A 155 -3.80 -10.60 3.24
CA SER A 155 -2.71 -9.61 3.30
C SER A 155 -2.04 -9.52 4.65
N LEU A 156 -2.80 -9.39 5.75
CA LEU A 156 -2.18 -9.22 7.07
C LEU A 156 -1.42 -10.49 7.49
N ARG A 157 -1.94 -11.67 7.14
CA ARG A 157 -1.26 -12.95 7.36
C ARG A 157 0.04 -13.05 6.55
N ALA A 158 -0.02 -12.71 5.26
CA ALA A 158 1.14 -12.77 4.37
C ALA A 158 2.24 -11.79 4.83
N ILE A 159 1.88 -10.56 5.19
CA ILE A 159 2.86 -9.58 5.70
C ILE A 159 3.53 -10.10 6.96
N ARG A 160 2.77 -10.68 7.90
CA ARG A 160 3.34 -11.26 9.13
C ARG A 160 4.30 -12.41 8.84
N SER A 161 4.02 -13.26 7.84
CA SER A 161 4.92 -14.35 7.44
C SER A 161 6.07 -13.91 6.51
N GLY A 162 6.13 -12.64 6.10
CA GLY A 162 7.16 -12.14 5.17
C GLY A 162 6.87 -12.41 3.70
N GLY A 163 5.64 -12.84 3.36
CA GLY A 163 5.19 -13.05 2.00
C GLY A 163 4.27 -11.93 1.49
N LEU A 164 3.77 -12.10 0.26
CA LEU A 164 2.88 -11.15 -0.40
C LEU A 164 1.58 -11.83 -0.83
N ALA A 165 0.44 -11.32 -0.37
CA ALA A 165 -0.84 -11.65 -0.99
C ALA A 165 -0.97 -10.85 -2.31
N ILE A 166 -1.07 -11.54 -3.44
CA ILE A 166 -1.14 -10.90 -4.76
C ILE A 166 -2.43 -10.07 -4.89
N GLY A 167 -2.22 -8.80 -5.24
CA GLY A 167 -3.28 -7.80 -5.43
C GLY A 167 -3.81 -7.71 -6.86
N ALA A 168 -4.57 -6.65 -7.11
CA ALA A 168 -5.03 -6.21 -8.43
C ALA A 168 -4.87 -4.68 -8.60
N GLN A 169 -3.93 -4.08 -7.86
CA GLN A 169 -3.77 -2.64 -7.68
C GLN A 169 -2.91 -1.95 -8.76
N ALA A 170 -1.93 -2.66 -9.33
CA ALA A 170 -1.05 -2.16 -10.39
C ALA A 170 -0.91 -3.20 -11.50
N LEU A 171 -1.38 -2.86 -12.69
CA LEU A 171 -1.40 -3.76 -13.84
C LEU A 171 0.04 -4.19 -14.18
N HIS A 172 0.25 -5.51 -14.30
CA HIS A 172 1.56 -6.17 -14.53
C HIS A 172 2.56 -6.13 -13.36
N HIS A 173 2.24 -5.51 -12.23
CA HIS A 173 3.16 -5.37 -11.08
C HIS A 173 2.66 -6.02 -9.77
N ASN A 174 1.47 -6.62 -9.77
CA ASN A 174 0.86 -7.20 -8.57
C ASN A 174 1.61 -8.38 -7.93
N GLN A 175 2.53 -9.02 -8.66
CA GLN A 175 3.27 -10.20 -8.19
C GLN A 175 4.53 -9.86 -7.38
N HIS A 176 4.89 -8.58 -7.31
CA HIS A 176 6.09 -8.12 -6.60
C HIS A 176 5.86 -6.83 -5.80
N THR A 177 4.65 -6.25 -5.82
CA THR A 177 4.36 -4.98 -5.14
C THR A 177 3.23 -5.10 -4.13
N ILE A 178 3.34 -4.33 -3.04
CA ILE A 178 2.30 -4.14 -2.04
C ILE A 178 1.68 -2.74 -2.19
N GLY A 179 0.36 -2.67 -2.32
CA GLY A 179 -0.37 -1.41 -2.50
C GLY A 179 -1.03 -0.92 -1.21
N ILE A 180 -0.90 0.38 -0.96
CA ILE A 180 -1.57 1.13 0.11
C ILE A 180 -2.52 2.15 -0.51
N GLU A 181 -3.83 1.96 -0.37
CA GLU A 181 -4.82 2.97 -0.78
C GLU A 181 -5.08 3.99 0.33
N ASN A 182 -4.77 5.25 0.05
CA ASN A 182 -5.04 6.38 0.94
C ASN A 182 -6.38 7.04 0.56
N GLU A 183 -7.30 7.11 1.50
CA GLU A 183 -8.66 7.60 1.25
C GLU A 183 -8.70 9.04 0.73
N GLY A 184 -9.23 9.22 -0.47
CA GLY A 184 -9.57 10.52 -1.02
C GLY A 184 -9.03 10.74 -2.41
N THR A 185 -9.01 12.00 -2.82
CA THR A 185 -8.38 12.47 -4.05
C THR A 185 -7.44 13.64 -3.74
N TYR A 186 -6.20 13.55 -4.21
CA TYR A 186 -5.10 14.44 -3.84
C TYR A 186 -4.46 15.08 -5.08
N MET A 187 -5.27 15.38 -6.09
CA MET A 187 -4.81 16.20 -7.23
C MET A 187 -4.42 17.59 -6.75
N SER A 188 -5.29 18.23 -5.97
CA SER A 188 -5.08 19.58 -5.42
C SER A 188 -5.33 19.67 -3.91
N ALA A 189 -6.01 18.68 -3.32
CA ALA A 189 -6.31 18.68 -1.89
C ALA A 189 -5.11 18.21 -1.07
N GLN A 190 -4.93 18.81 0.10
CA GLN A 190 -3.92 18.38 1.06
C GLN A 190 -4.29 17.04 1.71
N VAL A 191 -3.25 16.27 2.02
CA VAL A 191 -3.35 15.00 2.75
C VAL A 191 -3.50 15.30 4.24
N PRO A 192 -4.57 14.81 4.93
CA PRO A 192 -4.75 15.03 6.37
C PRO A 192 -3.56 14.52 7.19
N GLY A 193 -3.17 15.25 8.24
CA GLY A 193 -2.04 14.87 9.10
C GLY A 193 -2.19 13.48 9.73
N ALA A 194 -3.40 13.07 10.12
CA ALA A 194 -3.65 11.74 10.68
C ALA A 194 -3.37 10.62 9.66
N LEU A 195 -3.85 10.76 8.42
CA LEU A 195 -3.55 9.82 7.34
C LEU A 195 -2.06 9.81 7.00
N TRP A 196 -1.43 10.99 6.91
CA TRP A 196 -0.01 11.10 6.62
C TRP A 196 0.86 10.37 7.66
N ARG A 197 0.57 10.56 8.95
CA ARG A 197 1.27 9.85 10.02
C ARG A 197 1.10 8.33 9.89
N SER A 198 -0.12 7.84 9.68
CA SER A 198 -0.34 6.40 9.50
C SER A 198 0.32 5.84 8.24
N LEU A 199 0.37 6.60 7.14
CA LEU A 199 1.08 6.20 5.93
C LEU A 199 2.58 6.05 6.21
N MET A 200 3.19 7.02 6.88
CA MET A 200 4.59 6.95 7.30
C MET A 200 4.86 5.70 8.14
N GLU A 201 4.02 5.42 9.14
CA GLU A 201 4.20 4.27 10.03
C GLU A 201 4.00 2.93 9.34
N VAL A 202 3.03 2.84 8.43
CA VAL A 202 2.88 1.65 7.59
C VAL A 202 4.10 1.47 6.70
N CYS A 203 4.64 2.55 6.10
CA CYS A 203 5.85 2.45 5.29
C CYS A 203 7.07 2.02 6.12
N VAL A 204 7.27 2.57 7.33
CA VAL A 204 8.33 2.14 8.27
C VAL A 204 8.20 0.64 8.55
N TRP A 205 7.01 0.21 8.96
CA TRP A 205 6.75 -1.20 9.25
C TRP A 205 7.04 -2.12 8.07
N LEU A 206 6.56 -1.77 6.88
CA LEU A 206 6.78 -2.59 5.69
C LEU A 206 8.26 -2.59 5.25
N CYS A 207 8.96 -1.47 5.36
CA CYS A 207 10.39 -1.41 5.05
C CYS A 207 11.20 -2.27 6.04
N GLN A 208 10.90 -2.22 7.34
CA GLN A 208 11.53 -3.09 8.34
C GLN A 208 11.20 -4.57 8.09
N LYS A 209 9.93 -4.88 7.82
CA LYS A 209 9.45 -6.25 7.66
C LYS A 209 10.09 -6.97 6.47
N TYR A 210 10.37 -6.24 5.40
CA TYR A 210 10.84 -6.78 4.14
C TYR A 210 12.27 -6.36 3.77
N ASP A 211 12.97 -5.67 4.67
CA ASP A 211 14.33 -5.15 4.44
C ASP A 211 14.43 -4.29 3.16
N LEU A 212 13.52 -3.31 3.05
CA LEU A 212 13.44 -2.42 1.89
C LEU A 212 14.14 -1.10 2.16
N ASP A 213 14.92 -0.63 1.19
CA ASP A 213 15.39 0.75 1.15
C ASP A 213 14.22 1.70 0.84
N PRO A 214 13.82 2.59 1.77
CA PRO A 214 12.70 3.50 1.56
C PRO A 214 12.89 4.42 0.36
N SER A 215 14.13 4.79 0.03
CA SER A 215 14.44 5.74 -1.04
C SER A 215 14.09 5.20 -2.43
N GLU A 216 14.22 3.88 -2.60
CA GLU A 216 13.91 3.17 -3.85
C GLU A 216 12.52 2.52 -3.81
N ALA A 217 12.16 1.86 -2.70
CA ALA A 217 11.00 0.99 -2.65
C ALA A 217 9.65 1.72 -2.57
N ILE A 218 9.60 2.95 -2.04
CA ILE A 218 8.33 3.70 -1.90
C ILE A 218 8.05 4.49 -3.17
N VAL A 219 7.01 4.12 -3.92
CA VAL A 219 6.70 4.68 -5.24
C VAL A 219 5.22 5.04 -5.37
N GLY A 220 4.89 5.87 -6.36
CA GLY A 220 3.51 6.19 -6.72
C GLY A 220 2.98 5.23 -7.78
N HIS A 221 1.66 5.01 -7.83
CA HIS A 221 1.07 4.18 -8.88
C HIS A 221 1.41 4.64 -10.30
N ARG A 222 1.51 5.96 -10.51
CA ARG A 222 1.90 6.56 -11.79
C ARG A 222 3.33 6.24 -12.24
N ASP A 223 4.17 5.67 -11.37
CA ASP A 223 5.54 5.23 -11.73
C ASP A 223 5.51 3.93 -12.54
N TYR A 224 4.42 3.16 -12.46
CA TYR A 224 4.25 1.88 -13.14
C TYR A 224 3.20 1.89 -14.25
N ASN A 225 2.11 2.64 -14.06
CA ASN A 225 0.99 2.64 -14.98
C ASN A 225 0.62 4.06 -15.40
N SER A 226 0.01 4.21 -16.59
CA SER A 226 -0.49 5.51 -17.06
C SER A 226 -1.75 5.89 -16.28
N THR A 227 -1.56 6.62 -15.19
CA THR A 227 -2.63 7.05 -14.28
C THR A 227 -2.25 8.35 -13.58
N SER A 228 -3.24 9.07 -13.07
CA SER A 228 -3.02 10.22 -12.19
C SER A 228 -2.89 9.80 -10.72
N CYS A 229 -3.12 8.55 -10.35
CA CYS A 229 -2.90 8.07 -8.97
C CYS A 229 -1.41 8.20 -8.56
N PRO A 230 -1.05 8.65 -7.35
CA PRO A 230 -1.88 8.96 -6.18
C PRO A 230 -2.40 10.42 -6.09
N GLY A 231 -2.36 11.17 -7.18
CA GLY A 231 -2.65 12.59 -7.26
C GLY A 231 -1.42 13.47 -7.04
N ASP A 232 -1.42 14.65 -7.62
CA ASP A 232 -0.21 15.49 -7.71
C ASP A 232 0.32 15.92 -6.34
N VAL A 233 -0.57 16.25 -5.38
CA VAL A 233 -0.17 16.63 -4.03
C VAL A 233 0.44 15.47 -3.26
N LEU A 234 -0.17 14.27 -3.28
CA LEU A 234 0.38 13.12 -2.55
C LEU A 234 1.66 12.60 -3.24
N TYR A 235 1.70 12.60 -4.57
CA TYR A 235 2.87 12.20 -5.35
C TYR A 235 4.07 13.12 -5.10
N ALA A 236 3.86 14.44 -5.10
CA ALA A 236 4.92 15.42 -4.81
C ALA A 236 5.51 15.29 -3.40
N ARG A 237 4.79 14.64 -2.48
CA ARG A 237 5.24 14.39 -1.10
C ARG A 237 6.00 13.09 -0.93
N LEU A 238 6.08 12.21 -1.93
CA LEU A 238 6.84 10.95 -1.81
C LEU A 238 8.29 11.16 -1.39
N PRO A 239 9.06 12.15 -1.89
CA PRO A 239 10.41 12.42 -1.39
C PRO A 239 10.45 12.76 0.10
N GLN A 240 9.44 13.47 0.62
CA GLN A 240 9.32 13.72 2.06
C GLN A 240 9.06 12.43 2.82
N LEU A 241 8.13 11.59 2.32
CA LEU A 241 7.80 10.30 2.93
C LEU A 241 9.03 9.40 3.05
N ARG A 242 9.79 9.25 1.95
CA ARG A 242 11.01 8.44 1.88
C ARG A 242 12.04 8.86 2.94
N ARG A 243 12.33 10.17 3.03
CA ARG A 243 13.27 10.71 4.03
C ARG A 243 12.81 10.46 5.45
N SER A 244 11.55 10.77 5.77
CA SER A 244 11.03 10.55 7.12
C SER A 244 11.00 9.07 7.53
N VAL A 245 10.74 8.17 6.58
CA VAL A 245 10.83 6.73 6.82
C VAL A 245 12.29 6.33 7.09
N ALA A 246 13.25 6.76 6.25
CA ALA A 246 14.67 6.46 6.45
C ALA A 246 15.19 6.96 7.80
N GLU A 247 14.93 8.23 8.15
CA GLU A 247 15.27 8.82 9.46
C GLU A 247 14.69 7.99 10.63
N ARG A 248 13.48 7.45 10.45
CA ARG A 248 12.82 6.63 11.47
C ARG A 248 13.46 5.24 11.61
N LEU A 249 13.92 4.65 10.50
CA LEU A 249 14.64 3.37 10.51
C LEU A 249 16.01 3.50 11.17
N GLU A 250 16.74 4.59 10.90
CA GLU A 250 18.06 4.86 11.49
C GLU A 250 17.98 5.17 12.99
N SER A 251 16.92 5.84 13.44
CA SER A 251 16.72 6.22 14.85
C SER A 251 16.14 5.10 15.72
N ALA A 252 15.77 3.95 15.15
CA ALA A 252 15.37 2.79 15.93
C ALA A 252 16.61 2.22 16.64
N PRO A 253 16.66 2.17 17.99
CA PRO A 253 17.81 1.61 18.67
C PRO A 253 18.02 0.18 18.20
N SER A 254 19.23 -0.08 17.71
CA SER A 254 19.68 -1.41 17.33
C SER A 254 19.42 -2.34 18.52
N GLN A 255 18.58 -3.35 18.36
CA GLN A 255 18.58 -4.50 19.25
C GLN A 255 19.87 -5.30 18.98
N SER A 256 21.04 -4.69 19.22
CA SER A 256 22.33 -5.35 19.16
C SER A 256 22.70 -5.82 20.57
N SER A 257 22.39 -7.09 20.81
CA SER A 257 23.22 -8.03 21.56
C SER A 257 24.30 -7.41 22.46
N THR A 258 23.98 -7.21 23.73
CA THR A 258 25.03 -7.14 24.76
C THR A 258 25.58 -8.55 24.96
N SER A 259 26.57 -8.92 24.15
CA SER A 259 27.48 -10.01 24.48
C SER A 259 28.35 -9.54 25.65
N GLN A 260 28.01 -9.93 26.88
CA GLN A 260 28.96 -9.88 27.98
C GLN A 260 30.05 -10.93 27.73
N SER A 261 31.20 -10.49 27.22
CA SER A 261 32.46 -11.19 27.40
C SER A 261 32.97 -10.89 28.81
N GLY A 262 32.89 -11.89 29.69
CA GLY A 262 33.57 -11.92 30.98
C GLY A 262 34.40 -13.21 31.05
N SER A 263 35.70 -13.09 30.88
CA SER A 263 36.67 -14.17 30.94
C SER A 263 37.16 -14.43 32.37
N GLU A 264 37.29 -15.73 32.67
CA GLU A 264 38.25 -16.37 33.59
C GLU A 264 38.08 -16.33 35.13
N GLY A 265 38.15 -17.55 35.70
CA GLY A 265 38.96 -17.82 36.89
C GLY A 265 38.21 -18.42 38.09
N GLY A 266 38.29 -19.74 38.29
CA GLY A 266 37.97 -20.33 39.59
C GLY A 266 37.54 -21.80 39.60
N SER A 267 38.51 -22.70 39.60
CA SER A 267 38.33 -24.11 39.98
C SER A 267 38.02 -24.22 41.47
N ILE A 268 36.91 -24.86 41.85
CA ILE A 268 36.72 -25.45 43.19
C ILE A 268 35.68 -26.58 43.17
N LEU A 269 36.22 -27.81 43.15
CA LEU A 269 35.83 -29.00 43.92
C LEU A 269 34.34 -29.18 44.27
N SER A 270 33.70 -30.16 43.64
CA SER A 270 32.56 -30.89 44.20
C SER A 270 33.01 -31.84 45.32
N PRO A 271 32.31 -31.92 46.46
CA PRO A 271 32.38 -33.07 47.33
C PRO A 271 31.22 -34.05 47.08
N LEU A 272 31.57 -35.34 47.07
CA LEU A 272 30.67 -36.48 47.16
C LEU A 272 29.89 -36.49 48.49
N LEU A 273 28.57 -36.69 48.38
CA LEU A 273 27.59 -37.48 49.19
C LEU A 273 27.87 -37.87 50.67
N PRO A 274 26.81 -37.99 51.49
CA PRO A 274 26.13 -39.30 51.59
C PRO A 274 24.59 -39.26 51.57
N SER A 275 24.04 -40.43 51.21
CA SER A 275 22.64 -40.86 51.19
C SER A 275 22.02 -40.96 52.59
N LEU A 276 20.71 -40.69 52.69
CA LEU A 276 19.87 -41.02 53.85
C LEU A 276 18.53 -41.59 53.36
N ASP A 277 18.51 -42.91 53.18
CA ASP A 277 17.37 -43.71 53.62
C ASP A 277 17.52 -43.88 55.15
N ASP A 278 16.39 -44.05 55.86
CA ASP A 278 16.21 -44.15 57.32
C ASP A 278 16.19 -42.84 58.14
N LEU A 279 15.05 -42.15 58.12
CA LEU A 279 14.40 -41.60 59.33
C LEU A 279 12.88 -41.41 59.09
N GLY A 280 12.06 -42.34 59.61
CA GLY A 280 10.68 -42.08 60.09
C GLY A 280 9.53 -42.40 59.15
#